data_AF-A0A4R7V8E2-F1
#
_entry.id   AF-A0A4R7V8E2-F1
#
_cell.length_a   1.000
_cell.length_b   1.000
_cell.length_c   1.000
_cell.angle_alpha   90.00
_cell.angle_beta   90.00
_cell.angle_gamma   90.00
#
_symmetry.space_group_name_H-M   'P 1'
#
loop_
_entity.id
_entity.type
_entity.pdbx_description
1 polymer ?
#
loop_
_entity_poly.entity_id
_entity_poly.type
_entity_poly.pdbx_seq_one_letter_code
_entity_poly.pdbx_strand_id
1 'polypeptide(L)' 'MIAVSDEMRMYLAFIADSDLFGGIAILSFLLIVTAISKRLRQSWLHRALMFMVLISLVAIEISGGYYASLPPA' A
#
# COMPACT_ATOMS: atom_id res chain seq x y z
N MET A 1 -9.00 24.67 3.99
CA MET A 1 -8.33 23.85 2.95
C MET A 1 -6.91 23.60 3.44
N ILE A 2 -6.51 22.34 3.61
CA ILE A 2 -5.11 22.02 3.88
C ILE A 2 -4.33 22.44 2.63
N ALA A 3 -3.31 23.29 2.78
CA ALA A 3 -2.44 23.67 1.68
C ALA A 3 -1.61 22.44 1.30
N VAL A 4 -1.98 21.78 0.21
CA VAL A 4 -1.30 20.61 -0.32
C VAL A 4 -0.35 21.09 -1.40
N SER A 5 0.95 20.78 -1.26
CA SER A 5 1.97 21.13 -2.24
C SER A 5 1.68 20.48 -3.60
N ASP A 6 2.20 21.07 -4.68
CA ASP A 6 1.99 20.54 -6.03
C ASP A 6 2.61 19.14 -6.20
N GLU A 7 3.70 18.84 -5.50
CA GLU A 7 4.32 17.51 -5.49
C GLU A 7 3.42 16.47 -4.84
N MET A 8 2.78 16.82 -3.71
CA MET A 8 1.81 15.94 -3.06
C MET A 8 0.59 15.70 -3.96
N ARG A 9 0.10 16.72 -4.67
CA ARG A 9 -1.01 16.54 -5.63
C ARG A 9 -0.64 15.58 -6.76
N MET A 10 0.56 15.71 -7.30
CA MET A 10 1.06 14.84 -8.36
C MET A 10 1.24 13.39 -7.88
N TYR A 11 1.80 13.22 -6.68
CA TYR A 11 1.92 11.91 -6.03
C TYR A 11 0.56 11.23 -5.84
N LEU A 12 -0.44 11.95 -5.32
CA LEU A 12 -1.79 11.42 -5.14
C LEU A 12 -2.45 11.07 -6.47
N ALA A 13 -2.27 11.89 -7.51
CA ALA A 13 -2.78 11.60 -8.84
C ALA A 13 -2.16 10.33 -9.46
N PHE A 14 -0.84 10.15 -9.29
CA PHE A 14 -0.15 8.95 -9.75
C PHE A 14 -0.65 7.69 -9.04
N ILE A 15 -0.83 7.75 -7.72
CA ILE A 15 -1.39 6.62 -6.96
C ILE A 15 -2.80 6.30 -7.41
N ALA A 16 -3.63 7.32 -7.61
CA ALA A 16 -5.02 7.15 -8.04
C ALA A 16 -5.13 6.48 -9.42
N ASP A 17 -4.19 6.75 -10.33
CA ASP A 17 -4.16 6.15 -11.68
C ASP A 17 -3.60 4.71 -11.68
N SER A 18 -2.73 4.37 -10.71
CA SER A 18 -1.96 3.12 -10.70
C SER A 18 -2.69 1.86 -10.22
N ASP A 19 -3.99 1.93 -9.89
CA ASP A 19 -4.77 0.84 -9.28
C ASP A 19 -4.15 0.21 -8.01
N LEU A 20 -3.18 0.90 -7.39
CA LEU A 20 -2.38 0.39 -6.28
C LEU A 20 -3.25 -0.04 -5.09
N PHE A 21 -4.25 0.78 -4.74
CA PHE A 21 -5.18 0.45 -3.67
C PHE A 21 -6.05 -0.77 -4.00
N GLY A 22 -6.49 -0.92 -5.25
CA GLY A 22 -7.23 -2.10 -5.72
C GLY A 22 -6.38 -3.36 -5.64
N GLY A 23 -5.13 -3.29 -6.09
CA GLY A 23 -4.17 -4.40 -5.99
C GLY A 23 -3.91 -4.82 -4.55
N ILE A 24 -3.67 -3.86 -3.65
CA ILE A 24 -3.47 -4.13 -2.22
C ILE A 24 -4.73 -4.73 -1.59
N ALA A 25 -5.93 -4.26 -1.96
CA ALA A 25 -7.19 -4.81 -1.47
C ALA A 25 -7.36 -6.29 -1.88
N ILE A 26 -7.06 -6.64 -3.14
CA ILE A 26 -7.11 -8.03 -3.61
C ILE A 26 -6.08 -8.88 -2.89
N LEU A 27 -4.83 -8.43 -2.76
CA LEU A 27 -3.79 -9.14 -2.03
C LEU A 27 -4.17 -9.34 -0.56
N SER A 28 -4.75 -8.32 0.07
CA SER A 28 -5.23 -8.39 1.45
C SER A 28 -6.38 -9.39 1.60
N PHE A 29 -7.31 -9.44 0.63
CA PHE A 29 -8.37 -10.44 0.62
C PHE A 29 -7.81 -11.87 0.48
N LEU A 30 -6.88 -12.09 -0.45
CA LEU A 30 -6.19 -13.38 -0.58
C LEU A 30 -5.44 -13.76 0.69
N LEU A 31 -4.91 -12.78 1.42
CA LEU A 31 -4.22 -12.99 2.69
C LEU A 31 -5.18 -13.49 3.77
N ILE A 32 -6.36 -12.89 3.86
CA ILE A 32 -7.42 -13.34 4.76
C ILE A 32 -7.83 -14.77 4.41
N VAL A 33 -8.10 -15.06 3.13
CA VAL A 33 -8.49 -16.41 2.67
C VAL A 33 -7.43 -17.45 3.01
N THR A 34 -6.16 -17.14 2.77
CA THR A 34 -5.05 -18.06 3.06
C THR A 34 -4.78 -18.22 4.56
N ALA A 35 -5.12 -17.23 5.39
CA ALA A 35 -4.99 -17.32 6.84
C ALA A 35 -5.99 -18.30 7.49
N ILE A 36 -7.15 -18.54 6.87
CA ILE A 36 -8.21 -19.43 7.39
C ILE A 36 -7.69 -20.88 7.52
N SER A 37 -6.92 -21.36 6.56
CA SER A 37 -6.39 -22.73 6.57
C SER A 37 -5.02 -22.80 7.26
N LYS A 38 -4.90 -23.65 8.29
CA LYS A 38 -3.61 -23.90 8.97
C LYS A 38 -2.51 -24.37 8.01
N ARG A 39 -2.87 -25.16 6.99
CA ARG A 39 -1.94 -25.66 5.96
C ARG A 39 -1.43 -24.53 5.06
N LEU A 40 -2.33 -23.64 4.63
CA LEU A 40 -1.96 -22.52 3.77
C LEU A 40 -1.21 -21.44 4.54
N ARG A 41 -1.58 -21.18 5.80
CA ARG A 41 -0.89 -20.20 6.65
C ARG A 41 0.58 -20.54 6.91
N GLN A 42 0.93 -21.82 6.96
CA GLN A 42 2.32 -22.28 7.10
C GLN A 42 3.08 -22.33 5.75
N SER A 43 2.39 -22.12 4.63
CA SER A 43 3.00 -22.13 3.30
C SER A 43 3.87 -20.89 3.09
N TRP A 44 4.93 -21.08 2.32
CA TRP A 44 5.77 -19.98 1.84
C TRP A 44 4.97 -18.95 1.04
N LEU A 45 3.92 -19.38 0.33
CA LEU A 45 3.03 -18.47 -0.43
C LEU A 45 2.32 -17.47 0.48
N HIS A 46 1.79 -17.92 1.62
CA HIS A 46 1.12 -17.01 2.56
C HIS A 46 2.10 -16.01 3.18
N ARG A 47 3.32 -16.45 3.49
CA ARG A 47 4.38 -15.57 4.01
C ARG A 47 4.81 -14.53 2.96
N ALA A 48 5.00 -14.95 1.71
CA ALA A 48 5.32 -14.04 0.61
C ALA A 48 4.20 -13.02 0.38
N LEU A 49 2.94 -13.47 0.37
CA LEU A 49 1.78 -12.59 0.23
C LEU A 49 1.69 -11.57 1.38
N MET A 50 1.93 -12.01 2.62
CA MET A 50 1.99 -11.14 3.79
C MET A 50 3.10 -10.11 3.69
N PHE A 51 4.29 -10.54 3.28
CA PHE A 51 5.40 -9.64 3.06
C PHE A 51 5.07 -8.58 2.00
N MET A 52 4.46 -8.97 0.87
CA MET A 52 4.08 -8.05 -0.21
C MET A 52 3.04 -7.01 0.23
N VAL A 53 2.05 -7.40 1.03
CA VAL A 53 1.06 -6.45 1.59
C VAL A 53 1.74 -5.48 2.55
N LEU A 54 2.57 -5.98 3.47
CA LEU A 54 3.25 -5.14 4.46
C LEU A 54 4.25 -4.16 3.82
N ILE A 55 5.05 -4.61 2.85
CA ILE A 55 6.02 -3.74 2.19
C ILE A 55 5.33 -2.64 1.38
N SER A 56 4.16 -2.95 0.79
CA SER A 56 3.35 -1.96 0.07
C SER A 56 2.85 -0.86 1.01
N LEU A 57 2.37 -1.22 2.21
CA LEU A 57 1.96 -0.25 3.22
C LEU A 57 3.12 0.63 3.68
N VAL A 58 4.29 0.03 3.94
CA VAL A 58 5.50 0.77 4.34
C VAL A 58 5.93 1.72 3.22
N ALA A 59 5.88 1.29 1.96
CA ALA A 59 6.21 2.13 0.82
C ALA A 59 5.29 3.36 0.73
N ILE A 60 3.97 3.15 0.83
CA ILE A 60 2.96 4.22 0.79
C ILE A 60 3.16 5.21 1.95
N GLU A 61 3.45 4.72 3.15
CA GLU A 61 3.70 5.56 4.32
C GLU A 61 4.95 6.41 4.15
N ILE A 62 6.06 5.81 3.69
CA ILE A 62 7.32 6.54 3.48
C ILE A 62 7.16 7.58 2.37
N SER A 63 6.57 7.22 1.22
CA SER A 63 6.37 8.16 0.12
C SER A 63 5.38 9.26 0.50
N GLY A 64 4.26 8.91 1.15
CA GLY A 64 3.28 9.87 1.62
C GLY A 64 3.88 10.84 2.65
N GLY A 65 4.64 10.32 3.61
CA GLY A 65 5.34 11.14 4.60
C GLY A 65 6.38 12.07 3.96
N TYR A 66 7.12 11.60 2.97
CA TYR A 66 8.08 12.42 2.22
C TYR A 66 7.40 13.61 1.54
N TYR A 67 6.37 13.37 0.72
CA TYR A 67 5.68 14.45 0.02
C TYR A 67 4.88 15.36 0.97
N ALA A 68 4.42 14.84 2.12
CA ALA A 68 3.69 15.65 3.11
C ALA A 68 4.59 16.62 3.87
N SER A 69 5.89 16.30 3.95
CA SER A 69 6.89 17.11 4.64
C SER A 69 7.44 18.25 3.77
N LEU A 70 7.12 18.26 2.47
CA LEU A 70 7.52 19.34 1.58
C LEU A 70 6.76 20.62 1.95
N PRO A 71 7.44 21.79 1.94
CA PRO A 71 6.77 23.04 2.19
C PRO A 71 5.66 23.26 1.15
N PRO A 72 4.49 23.76 1.57
CA PRO A 72 3.44 24.10 0.63
C PRO A 72 3.94 25.21 -0.30
N ALA A 73 3.74 25.02 -1.61
CA ALA A 73 4.01 26.01 -2.64
C ALA A 73 3.08 27.23 -2.53
#